data_AF-A0A524CME7-F1
#
_entry.id   AF-A0A524CME7-F1
#
_cell.length_a   1.000
_cell.length_b   1.000
_cell.length_c   1.000
_cell.angle_alpha   90.00
_cell.angle_beta   90.00
_cell.angle_gamma   90.00
#
_symmetry.space_group_name_H-M   'P 1'
#
loop_
_entity.id
_entity.type
_entity.pdbx_description
1 polymer ?
#
loop_
_entity_poly.entity_id
_entity_poly.type
_entity_poly.pdbx_seq_one_letter_code
_entity_poly.pdbx_strand_id
1 'polypeptide(L)'
;MARPVIHVGYAKKVLKVLRSVCPECSRLMLSDEAREKHREEQVTHRKIYHEGDEDITKIVFKSARKNKVCPFCGAKKKKIILEKPTTFYE
;
A
#
# COMPACT_ATOMS: atom_id res chain seq x y z
N MET A 1 -27.64 13.74 4.56
CA MET A 1 -26.36 13.43 3.88
C MET A 1 -25.91 12.05 4.29
N ALA A 2 -25.81 11.11 3.35
CA ALA A 2 -25.25 9.78 3.64
C ALA A 2 -23.73 9.90 3.81
N ARG A 3 -23.18 9.29 4.86
CA ARG A 3 -21.74 9.21 5.08
C ARG A 3 -21.21 7.85 4.63
N PRO A 4 -19.97 7.77 4.13
CA PRO A 4 -19.36 6.50 3.78
C PRO A 4 -19.17 5.63 5.04
N VAL A 5 -19.39 4.32 4.89
CA VAL A 5 -19.21 3.32 5.96
C VAL A 5 -18.08 2.37 5.59
N ILE A 6 -17.13 2.17 6.50
CA ILE A 6 -16.05 1.20 6.32
C ILE A 6 -16.50 -0.15 6.87
N HIS A 7 -16.45 -1.18 6.03
CA HIS A 7 -16.77 -2.54 6.45
C HIS A 7 -15.66 -3.10 7.37
N VAL A 8 -16.04 -3.63 8.53
CA VAL A 8 -15.13 -4.08 9.60
C VAL A 8 -14.10 -5.13 9.12
N GLY A 9 -14.51 -6.05 8.24
CA GLY A 9 -13.62 -7.08 7.69
C GLY A 9 -12.47 -6.53 6.83
N TYR A 10 -12.58 -5.29 6.35
CA TYR A 10 -11.57 -4.65 5.51
C TYR A 10 -10.76 -3.57 6.23
N ALA A 11 -11.09 -3.19 7.47
CA ALA A 11 -10.41 -2.11 8.20
C ALA A 11 -8.88 -2.29 8.22
N LYS A 12 -8.38 -3.51 8.47
CA LYS A 12 -6.94 -3.80 8.42
C LYS A 12 -6.35 -3.73 7.00
N LYS A 13 -7.10 -4.12 5.96
CA LYS A 13 -6.66 -4.05 4.56
C LYS A 13 -6.59 -2.59 4.08
N VAL A 14 -7.60 -1.79 4.42
CA VAL A 14 -7.61 -0.34 4.17
C VAL A 14 -6.42 0.33 4.85
N LEU A 15 -6.14 0.01 6.11
CA LEU A 15 -4.96 0.52 6.81
C LEU A 15 -3.65 0.17 6.09
N LYS A 16 -3.54 -1.05 5.55
CA LYS A 16 -2.37 -1.51 4.78
C LYS A 16 -2.17 -0.66 3.52
N VAL A 17 -3.24 -0.37 2.79
CA VAL A 17 -3.21 0.45 1.57
C VAL A 17 -2.85 1.90 1.91
N LEU A 18 -3.58 2.52 2.85
CA LEU A 18 -3.36 3.91 3.28
C LEU A 18 -1.92 4.14 3.76
N ARG A 19 -1.32 3.15 4.43
CA ARG A 19 0.08 3.21 4.88
C ARG A 19 1.11 2.95 3.79
N SER A 20 0.73 2.69 2.54
CA SER A 20 1.67 2.38 1.46
C SER A 20 1.57 3.33 0.27
N VAL A 21 0.49 4.11 0.17
CA VAL A 21 0.31 5.14 -0.85
C VAL A 21 0.60 6.54 -0.31
N CYS A 22 0.93 7.46 -1.21
CA CYS A 22 1.08 8.87 -0.87
C CYS A 22 -0.31 9.54 -0.74
N PRO A 23 -0.56 10.34 0.31
CA PRO A 23 -1.84 11.03 0.49
C PRO A 23 -2.09 12.15 -0.54
N GLU A 24 -1.06 12.69 -1.17
CA GLU A 24 -1.19 13.79 -2.14
C GLU A 24 -1.27 13.26 -3.59
N CYS A 25 -0.29 12.46 -4.02
CA CYS A 25 -0.22 12.01 -5.42
C CYS A 25 -0.82 10.62 -5.67
N SER A 26 -1.32 9.93 -4.63
CA SER A 26 -1.90 8.58 -4.70
C SER A 26 -0.99 7.48 -5.26
N ARG A 27 0.30 7.76 -5.50
CA ARG A 27 1.28 6.76 -5.96
C ARG A 27 1.72 5.87 -4.81
N LEU A 28 2.01 4.61 -5.13
CA LEU A 28 2.68 3.69 -4.21
C LEU A 28 4.05 4.27 -3.82
N MET A 29 4.35 4.35 -2.53
CA MET A 29 5.57 4.97 -2.02
C MET A 29 6.81 4.07 -2.21
N LEU A 30 7.14 3.75 -3.44
CA LEU A 30 8.26 2.90 -3.84
C LEU A 30 9.04 3.60 -4.95
N SER A 31 10.36 3.38 -5.06
CA SER A 31 11.13 3.90 -6.19
C SER A 31 10.70 3.21 -7.49
N ASP A 32 10.87 3.89 -8.64
CA ASP A 32 10.54 3.31 -9.94
C ASP A 32 11.34 2.03 -10.22
N GLU A 33 12.62 1.99 -9.88
CA GLU A 33 13.49 0.81 -10.01
C GLU A 33 12.94 -0.41 -9.24
N ALA A 34 12.58 -0.22 -7.96
CA ALA A 34 12.04 -1.29 -7.15
C ALA A 34 10.63 -1.71 -7.63
N ARG A 35 9.85 -0.76 -8.17
CA ARG A 35 8.54 -1.05 -8.74
C ARG A 35 8.66 -1.93 -9.97
N GLU A 36 9.56 -1.61 -10.89
CA GLU A 36 9.73 -2.42 -12.11
C GLU A 36 10.29 -3.81 -11.78
N LYS A 37 11.28 -3.89 -10.88
CA LYS A 37 11.79 -5.18 -10.41
C LYS A 37 10.69 -6.09 -9.87
N HIS A 38 9.88 -5.60 -8.92
CA HIS A 38 8.80 -6.39 -8.34
C HIS A 38 7.69 -6.73 -9.35
N ARG A 39 7.51 -5.89 -10.36
CA ARG A 39 6.56 -6.14 -11.46
C ARG A 39 7.05 -7.27 -12.36
N GLU A 40 8.32 -7.28 -12.73
CA GLU A 40 8.93 -8.36 -13.51
C GLU A 40 8.91 -9.70 -12.76
N GLU A 41 9.24 -9.68 -11.46
CA GLU A 41 9.16 -10.86 -10.58
C GLU A 41 7.71 -11.42 -10.54
N GLN A 42 6.71 -10.55 -10.37
CA GLN A 42 5.29 -10.93 -10.40
C GLN A 42 4.84 -11.49 -11.75
N VAL A 43 5.24 -10.87 -12.85
CA VAL A 43 4.90 -11.35 -14.20
C VAL A 43 5.49 -12.73 -14.44
N THR A 44 6.73 -12.96 -13.99
CA THR A 44 7.41 -14.25 -14.13
C THR A 44 6.72 -15.32 -13.29
N HIS A 45 6.45 -15.05 -12.02
CA HIS A 45 5.71 -15.98 -11.14
C HIS A 45 4.34 -16.35 -11.73
N ARG A 46 3.59 -15.36 -12.21
CA ARG A 46 2.26 -15.57 -12.78
C ARG A 46 2.27 -16.42 -14.05
N LYS A 47 3.34 -16.38 -14.85
CA LYS A 47 3.49 -17.26 -16.01
C LYS A 47 3.71 -18.72 -15.62
N ILE A 48 4.39 -18.97 -14.49
CA ILE A 48 4.77 -20.31 -14.02
C ILE A 48 3.63 -20.96 -13.23
N TYR A 49 3.05 -20.21 -12.28
CA TYR A 49 2.09 -20.75 -11.31
C TYR A 49 0.64 -20.37 -11.60
N HIS A 50 0.39 -19.55 -12.63
CA HIS A 50 -0.93 -18.99 -12.96
C HIS A 50 -1.60 -18.17 -11.85
N GLU A 51 -0.86 -17.85 -10.79
CA GLU A 51 -1.29 -17.04 -9.65
C GLU A 51 -0.27 -15.94 -9.31
N GLY A 52 -0.71 -14.96 -8.53
CA GLY A 52 0.16 -13.88 -8.07
C GLY A 52 0.97 -14.31 -6.85
N ASP A 53 2.21 -13.86 -6.76
CA ASP A 53 3.08 -14.15 -5.62
C ASP A 53 2.65 -13.31 -4.40
N GLU A 54 2.12 -13.96 -3.37
CA GLU A 54 1.71 -13.26 -2.15
C GLU A 54 2.89 -12.71 -1.34
N ASP A 55 4.05 -13.35 -1.41
CA ASP A 55 5.23 -12.96 -0.65
C ASP A 55 5.90 -11.73 -1.24
N ILE A 56 6.00 -11.64 -2.56
CA ILE A 56 6.38 -10.39 -3.25
C ILE A 56 5.40 -9.28 -2.88
N THR A 57 4.09 -9.57 -2.88
CA THR A 57 3.08 -8.60 -2.48
C THR A 57 3.32 -8.10 -1.04
N LYS A 58 3.60 -8.99 -0.09
CA LYS A 58 3.95 -8.61 1.30
C LYS A 58 5.21 -7.75 1.35
N ILE A 59 6.24 -8.07 0.58
CA ILE A 59 7.50 -7.32 0.49
C ILE A 59 7.23 -5.90 -0.03
N VAL A 60 6.48 -5.75 -1.12
CA VAL A 60 6.13 -4.45 -1.71
C VAL A 60 5.46 -3.54 -0.68
N PHE A 61 4.42 -4.03 0.01
CA PHE A 61 3.73 -3.25 1.03
C PHE A 61 4.65 -2.91 2.22
N LYS A 62 5.54 -3.81 2.63
CA LYS A 62 6.50 -3.59 3.73
C LYS A 62 7.52 -2.52 3.36
N SER A 63 8.05 -2.54 2.14
CA SER A 63 8.98 -1.55 1.62
C SER A 63 8.32 -0.19 1.48
N ALA A 64 7.16 -0.12 0.82
CA ALA A 64 6.42 1.15 0.65
C ALA A 64 6.00 1.78 1.99
N ARG A 65 5.70 0.96 2.99
CA ARG A 65 5.35 1.44 4.33
C ARG A 65 6.51 2.17 5.04
N LYS A 66 7.76 1.75 4.82
CA LYS A 66 8.95 2.31 5.49
C LYS A 66 9.29 3.74 5.04
N ASN A 67 8.94 4.09 3.81
CA ASN A 67 9.23 5.42 3.26
C ASN A 67 8.45 6.51 4.00
N LYS A 68 9.16 7.51 4.52
CA LYS A 68 8.60 8.67 5.23
C LYS A 68 8.30 9.86 4.31
N VAL A 69 8.95 9.91 3.16
CA VAL A 69 8.81 10.97 2.15
C VAL A 69 8.46 10.31 0.82
N CYS A 70 7.54 10.91 0.07
CA CYS A 70 7.16 10.42 -1.25
C CYS A 70 8.32 10.63 -2.24
N PRO A 71 8.79 9.58 -2.93
CA PRO A 71 9.86 9.71 -3.93
C PRO A 71 9.42 10.45 -5.19
N PHE A 72 8.11 10.70 -5.37
CA PHE A 72 7.57 11.33 -6.58
C PHE A 72 7.24 12.81 -6.40
N CYS A 73 6.52 13.18 -5.32
CA CYS A 73 6.08 14.56 -5.10
C CYS A 73 6.72 15.23 -3.88
N GLY A 74 7.60 14.54 -3.14
CA GLY A 74 8.27 15.10 -1.95
C GLY A 74 7.39 15.23 -0.69
N ALA A 75 6.11 14.86 -0.78
CA ALA A 75 5.17 14.89 0.35
C ALA A 75 5.67 14.07 1.56
N LYS A 76 5.52 14.62 2.77
CA LYS A 76 5.77 13.86 4.01
C LYS A 76 4.58 12.98 4.32
N LYS A 77 4.85 11.73 4.67
CA LYS A 77 3.83 10.75 5.04
C LYS A 77 3.33 11.00 6.45
N LYS A 78 2.02 11.00 6.61
CA LYS A 78 1.35 11.17 7.90
C LYS A 78 1.14 9.84 8.61
N LYS A 79 1.00 9.86 9.94
CA LYS A 79 1.02 8.65 10.77
C LYS A 79 -0.40 8.16 11.00
N ILE A 80 -0.84 7.28 10.12
CA ILE A 80 -2.20 6.73 10.20
C ILE A 80 -2.31 5.66 11.30
N ILE A 81 -3.22 5.87 12.25
CA ILE A 81 -3.58 4.98 13.36
C ILE A 81 -4.99 4.46 13.14
N LEU A 82 -5.18 3.15 13.35
CA LEU A 82 -6.50 2.52 13.34
C LEU A 82 -6.94 2.32 14.80
N GLU A 83 -7.96 3.07 15.21
CA GLU A 83 -8.73 2.77 16.41
C GLU A 83 -9.80 1.76 16.04
N LYS A 84 -9.74 0.58 16.66
CA LYS A 84 -10.65 -0.50 16.36
C LYS A 84 -12.08 -0.09 16.75
N PRO A 85 -13.12 -0.52 16.00
CA PRO A 85 -13.05 -1.48 14.89
C PRO A 85 -12.78 -0.86 13.50
N THR A 86 -13.14 0.40 13.26
CA THR A 86 -13.20 1.00 11.91
C THR A 86 -12.79 2.47 11.83
N THR A 87 -12.30 3.08 12.91
CA THR A 87 -11.98 4.51 12.96
C THR A 87 -10.51 4.77 12.64
N PHE A 88 -10.24 5.70 11.71
CA PHE A 88 -8.88 6.06 11.28
C PHE A 88 -8.54 7.48 11.71
N TYR A 89 -7.36 7.67 12.27
CA TYR A 89 -6.77 8.97 12.59
C TYR A 89 -5.45 9.13 11.83
N GLU A 90 -5.12 10.35 11.40
CA GLU A 90 -3.94 10.68 10.58
C GLU A 90 -2.92 11.55 11.33
#